data_AF-A0A0B7BYY7-F1
#
_entry.id   AF-A0A0B7BYY7-F1
#
_cell.length_a   1.000
_cell.length_b   1.000
_cell.length_c   1.000
_cell.angle_alpha   90.00
_cell.angle_beta   90.00
_cell.angle_gamma   90.00
#
_symmetry.space_group_name_H-M   'P 1'
#
loop_
_entity.id
_entity.type
_entity.pdbx_description
1 polymer ?
#
loop_
_entity_poly.entity_id
_entity_poly.type
_entity_poly.pdbx_seq_one_letter_code
_entity_poly.pdbx_strand_id
1 'polypeptide(L)' 'KKSVFRSDSIVPVAGKEGAQIRFNLYKGRAIAVFTSGGDSQGMNSAVRSVVRMGIYVGCRVFFINEGY' A
#
# COMPACT_ATOMS: atom_id res chain seq x y z
N LYS A 1 2.15 32.19 -10.15
CA LYS A 1 2.84 30.87 -10.05
C LYS A 1 1.99 29.93 -9.20
N LYS A 2 1.16 29.07 -9.82
CA LYS A 2 0.38 28.05 -9.10
C LYS A 2 1.01 26.68 -9.37
N SER A 3 1.32 25.95 -8.29
CA SER A 3 1.98 24.64 -8.33
C SER A 3 1.05 23.58 -8.92
N VAL A 4 1.55 22.86 -9.92
CA VAL A 4 0.88 21.69 -10.50
C VAL A 4 0.99 20.54 -9.49
N PHE A 5 -0.09 20.24 -8.77
CA PHE A 5 -0.21 18.98 -8.03
C PHE A 5 -0.51 17.88 -9.05
N ARG A 6 0.45 16.98 -9.32
CA ARG A 6 0.18 15.75 -10.08
C ARG A 6 -0.46 14.72 -9.16
N SER A 7 -1.60 14.21 -9.58
CA SER A 7 -2.53 13.37 -8.81
C SER A 7 -2.69 11.99 -9.44
N ASP A 8 -1.58 11.32 -9.80
CA ASP A 8 -1.69 10.12 -10.64
C ASP A 8 -1.59 8.85 -9.78
N SER A 9 -2.77 8.27 -9.52
CA SER A 9 -3.01 6.89 -9.08
C SER A 9 -2.96 5.98 -10.32
N ILE A 10 -1.80 5.43 -10.67
CA ILE A 10 -1.53 4.95 -12.04
C ILE A 10 -2.28 3.68 -12.51
N VAL A 11 -3.32 3.22 -11.81
CA VAL A 11 -4.25 2.17 -12.28
C VAL A 11 -5.68 2.50 -11.82
N PRO A 12 -6.68 2.52 -12.73
CA PRO A 12 -8.05 2.88 -12.37
C PRO A 12 -8.75 1.73 -11.65
N VAL A 13 -9.40 2.04 -10.51
CA VAL A 13 -10.37 1.18 -9.83
C VAL A 13 -11.61 2.03 -9.61
N ALA A 14 -12.70 1.67 -10.29
CA ALA A 14 -13.96 2.38 -10.21
C ALA A 14 -14.39 2.60 -8.74
N GLY A 15 -14.56 3.86 -8.34
CA GLY A 15 -15.14 4.25 -7.05
C GLY A 15 -14.20 4.88 -6.02
N LYS A 16 -12.87 4.86 -6.21
CA LYS A 16 -11.92 5.56 -5.30
C LYS A 16 -10.82 6.37 -6.01
N GLU A 17 -10.93 6.55 -7.33
CA GLU A 17 -10.03 7.39 -8.11
C GLU A 17 -10.03 8.83 -7.57
N GLY A 18 -8.85 9.43 -7.41
CA GLY A 18 -8.71 10.78 -6.87
C GLY A 18 -8.85 10.91 -5.34
N ALA A 19 -9.11 9.82 -4.60
CA ALA A 19 -9.10 9.87 -3.14
C ALA A 19 -7.71 10.30 -2.64
N GLN A 20 -7.65 11.41 -1.90
CA GLN A 20 -6.38 11.92 -1.39
C GLN A 20 -5.82 10.99 -0.32
N ILE A 21 -4.67 10.38 -0.61
CA ILE A 21 -3.88 9.69 0.42
C ILE A 21 -3.18 10.74 1.27
N ARG A 22 -3.49 10.76 2.57
CA ARG A 22 -2.83 11.63 3.56
C ARG A 22 -1.96 10.82 4.49
N PHE A 23 -0.88 11.45 4.96
CA PHE A 23 -0.06 10.91 6.03
C PHE A 23 -0.94 10.60 7.26
N ASN A 24 -0.72 9.45 7.90
CA ASN A 24 -1.48 8.99 9.08
C ASN A 24 -3.00 8.79 8.90
N LEU A 25 -3.52 8.73 7.67
CA LEU A 25 -4.97 8.56 7.41
C LEU A 25 -5.61 7.35 8.13
N TYR A 26 -4.85 6.27 8.34
CA TYR A 26 -5.29 5.03 8.96
C TYR A 26 -4.53 4.72 10.26
N LYS A 27 -4.09 5.76 10.98
CA LYS A 27 -3.36 5.61 12.25
C LYS A 27 -4.07 4.67 13.22
N GLY A 28 -3.32 3.70 13.76
CA GLY A 28 -3.84 2.72 14.72
C GLY A 28 -4.44 1.46 14.11
N ARG A 29 -4.69 1.43 12.79
CA ARG A 29 -5.09 0.20 12.09
C ARG A 29 -3.91 -0.75 11.92
N ALA A 30 -4.20 -2.04 11.79
CA ALA A 30 -3.22 -3.09 11.55
C ALA A 30 -3.41 -3.72 10.17
N ILE A 31 -2.31 -4.06 9.50
CA ILE A 31 -2.28 -4.80 8.24
C ILE A 31 -1.34 -5.99 8.44
N ALA A 32 -1.81 -7.19 8.08
CA ALA A 32 -0.96 -8.38 7.97
C ALA A 32 -0.76 -8.73 6.50
N VAL A 33 0.47 -9.05 6.11
CA VAL A 33 0.84 -9.44 4.74
C VAL A 33 1.60 -10.76 4.80
N PHE A 34 1.29 -11.66 3.88
CA PHE A 34 2.03 -12.90 3.66
C PHE A 34 2.04 -13.24 2.18
N THR A 35 3.01 -14.05 1.77
CA THR A 35 3.09 -14.62 0.44
C THR A 35 2.73 -16.09 0.52
N SER A 36 1.88 -16.57 -0.38
CA SER A 36 1.51 -17.99 -0.49
C SER A 36 1.58 -18.45 -1.94
N GLY A 37 1.62 -19.77 -2.12
CA GLY A 37 1.84 -20.40 -3.42
C GLY A 37 3.32 -20.49 -3.79
N GLY A 38 3.60 -20.79 -5.06
CA GLY A 38 4.97 -20.87 -5.57
C GLY A 38 5.58 -19.50 -5.83
N ASP A 39 6.91 -19.45 -5.90
CA ASP A 39 7.65 -18.21 -6.14
C ASP A 39 7.31 -17.57 -7.47
N SER A 40 7.06 -16.26 -7.44
CA SER A 40 6.79 -15.46 -8.63
C SER A 40 7.47 -14.10 -8.56
N GLN A 41 7.97 -13.66 -9.70
CA GLN A 41 8.53 -12.32 -9.84
C GLN A 41 7.49 -11.27 -9.47
N GLY A 42 7.88 -10.30 -8.63
CA GLY A 42 7.01 -9.22 -8.20
C GLY A 42 6.36 -9.41 -6.83
N MET A 43 6.40 -10.61 -6.24
CA MET A 43 5.91 -10.81 -4.86
C MET A 43 6.61 -9.88 -3.86
N ASN A 44 7.94 -9.80 -3.90
CA ASN A 44 8.71 -8.88 -3.06
C ASN A 44 8.40 -7.40 -3.34
N SER A 45 8.14 -7.05 -4.60
CA SER A 45 7.75 -5.68 -4.98
C SER A 45 6.38 -5.31 -4.42
N ALA A 46 5.43 -6.25 -4.42
CA ALA A 46 4.10 -6.07 -3.84
C ALA A 46 4.16 -5.94 -2.32
N VAL A 47 4.93 -6.79 -1.64
CA VAL A 47 5.14 -6.67 -0.18
C VAL A 47 5.75 -5.31 0.14
N ARG A 48 6.78 -4.89 -0.60
CA ARG A 48 7.45 -3.59 -0.41
C ARG A 48 6.51 -2.40 -0.63
N SER A 49 5.61 -2.45 -1.61
CA SER A 49 4.67 -1.37 -1.87
C SER A 49 3.62 -1.27 -0.75
N VAL A 50 3.07 -2.41 -0.32
CA VAL A 50 2.11 -2.47 0.80
C VAL A 50 2.74 -1.97 2.10
N VAL A 51 3.95 -2.43 2.44
CA VAL A 51 4.64 -2.02 3.68
C VAL A 51 4.90 -0.52 3.69
N ARG A 52 5.49 0.03 2.62
CA ARG A 52 5.82 1.46 2.59
C ARG A 52 4.57 2.34 2.61
N MET A 53 3.54 1.93 1.89
CA MET A 53 2.27 2.65 1.89
C MET A 53 1.56 2.56 3.24
N GLY A 54 1.53 1.37 3.85
CA GLY A 54 0.94 1.13 5.16
C GLY A 54 1.58 1.99 6.24
N ILE A 55 2.91 2.09 6.25
CA ILE A 55 3.66 2.98 7.16
C ILE A 55 3.30 4.45 6.89
N TYR A 56 3.28 4.88 5.63
CA TYR A 56 2.94 6.27 5.27
C TYR A 56 1.55 6.70 5.77
N VAL A 57 0.56 5.81 5.67
CA VAL A 57 -0.80 6.07 6.16
C VAL A 57 -0.98 5.79 7.67
N GLY A 58 0.09 5.47 8.40
CA GLY A 58 0.08 5.30 9.86
C GLY A 58 -0.39 3.93 10.36
N CYS A 59 -0.52 2.94 9.49
CA CYS A 59 -0.84 1.58 9.90
C CYS A 59 0.35 0.91 10.61
N ARG A 60 0.05 -0.02 11.52
CA ARG A 60 1.00 -1.04 11.98
C ARG A 60 0.99 -2.18 10.96
N VAL A 61 2.13 -2.48 10.36
CA VAL A 61 2.25 -3.53 9.34
C VAL A 61 3.00 -4.71 9.91
N PHE A 62 2.46 -5.91 9.73
CA PHE A 62 3.02 -7.18 10.14
C PHE A 62 3.25 -8.07 8.92
N PHE A 63 4.36 -8.80 8.92
CA PHE A 63 4.65 -9.82 7.92
C PHE A 63 4.52 -11.20 8.57
N ILE A 64 3.78 -12.09 7.95
CA ILE A 64 3.64 -13.49 8.38
C ILE A 64 4.58 -14.31 7.50
N ASN A 65 5.56 -14.94 8.15
CA ASN A 65 6.52 -15.82 7.48
C ASN A 65 5.88 -17.17 7.17
N GLU A 66 6.36 -17.82 6.12
CA GLU A 66 5.98 -19.19 5.73
C GLU A 66 4.49 -19.41 5.38
N GLY A 67 3.78 -18.33 5.00
CA GLY A 67 2.43 -18.43 4.48
C GLY A 67 1.41 -19.06 5.43
N TYR A 68 0.53 -19.91 4.91
CA TYR A 68 -0.43 -20.71 5.69
C TYR A 68 0.14 -22.11 5.91
#